data_AF-A0A4Q5XAL2-F1
#
_entry.id   AF-A0A4Q5XAL2-F1
#
_cell.length_a   1.000
_cell.length_b   1.000
_cell.length_c   1.000
_cell.angle_alpha   90.00
_cell.angle_beta   90.00
_cell.angle_gamma   90.00
#
_symmetry.space_group_name_H-M   'P 1'
#
loop_
_entity.id
_entity.type
_entity.pdbx_description
1 polymer ?
#
loop_
_entity_poly.entity_id
_entity_poly.type
_entity_poly.pdbx_seq_one_letter_code
_entity_poly.pdbx_strand_id
1 'polypeptide(L)'
;MSSTSLRIFSAVLLLTGGFSTAARADTKSCVQAHASAQREVKAGRLKEAAQLYTACGSDATCPEQLRSECTELLETLRRNVPTVIFSVVDKAGVDTPTVKVYGNDQLLSDGLDGRAVELDPGKYHLRFVLADGSELSSDIVVREAEKNRLVQVRAEQEAKVEAPAEAPKSATPAPPPAPSSSGPPVAAWVATGVAVAGLGTFATFAVLGNKDKQALNDCKPSCPESERSTRDGLKTKFLVADIGLGVGAASAVLATVLFITGASRDEAKDTARGVRGFDVASSPQGASLLLRGSF
;
A
#
# COMPACT_ATOMS: atom_id res chain seq x y z
N MET A 1 13.47 -98.94 21.39
CA MET A 1 13.58 -97.76 22.27
C MET A 1 14.08 -96.60 21.42
N SER A 2 13.20 -95.73 20.92
CA SER A 2 12.82 -94.43 21.53
C SER A 2 14.03 -93.53 21.84
N SER A 3 14.30 -92.51 21.01
CA SER A 3 13.93 -91.12 21.30
C SER A 3 14.73 -90.12 20.45
N THR A 4 13.98 -89.32 19.70
CA THR A 4 14.37 -88.13 18.93
C THR A 4 14.81 -87.01 19.87
N SER A 5 15.86 -86.24 19.54
CA SER A 5 16.13 -84.95 20.18
C SER A 5 16.47 -83.88 19.14
N LEU A 6 15.52 -82.97 19.01
CA LEU A 6 15.45 -81.81 18.14
C LEU A 6 15.27 -80.59 19.06
N ARG A 7 16.26 -79.70 19.22
CA ARG A 7 16.16 -78.35 19.85
C ARG A 7 17.46 -77.56 19.58
N ILE A 8 17.56 -76.28 19.25
CA ILE A 8 16.67 -75.12 19.02
C ILE A 8 17.54 -74.14 18.20
N PHE A 9 17.07 -73.61 17.06
CA PHE A 9 17.64 -72.42 16.42
C PHE A 9 16.97 -71.18 17.03
N SER A 10 17.72 -70.36 17.77
CA SER A 10 17.26 -69.06 18.25
C SER A 10 17.19 -68.07 17.09
N ALA A 11 15.97 -67.75 16.64
CA ALA A 11 15.72 -66.61 15.74
C ALA A 11 15.54 -65.34 16.60
N VAL A 12 16.54 -64.46 16.56
CA VAL A 12 16.42 -63.09 17.10
C VAL A 12 15.58 -62.28 16.12
N LEU A 13 14.31 -62.06 16.47
CA LEU A 13 13.39 -61.21 15.74
C LEU A 13 13.66 -59.75 16.09
N LEU A 14 14.43 -59.06 15.26
CA LEU A 14 14.62 -57.60 15.32
C LEU A 14 13.31 -56.91 14.88
N LEU A 15 12.48 -56.52 15.84
CA LEU A 15 11.35 -55.60 15.63
C LEU A 15 11.89 -54.18 15.40
N THR A 16 12.11 -53.83 14.14
CA THR A 16 12.30 -52.42 13.74
C THR A 16 10.95 -51.71 13.76
N GLY A 17 10.63 -51.07 14.88
CA GLY A 17 9.51 -50.14 14.99
C GLY A 17 9.76 -48.90 14.13
N GLY A 18 9.06 -48.80 12.99
CA GLY A 18 9.02 -47.58 12.19
C GLY A 18 8.21 -46.50 12.89
N PHE A 19 8.88 -45.53 13.49
CA PHE A 19 8.21 -44.31 13.97
C PHE A 19 7.79 -43.46 12.76
N SER A 20 6.49 -43.25 12.60
CA SER A 20 5.86 -42.48 11.52
C SER A 20 6.43 -41.06 11.40
N THR A 21 7.27 -40.83 10.39
CA THR A 21 7.79 -39.51 10.00
C THR A 21 6.83 -38.72 9.12
N ALA A 22 5.86 -39.38 8.49
CA ALA A 22 4.89 -38.77 7.58
C ALA A 22 4.03 -37.67 8.26
N ALA A 23 3.41 -37.97 9.41
CA ALA A 23 2.49 -37.05 10.08
C ALA A 23 3.12 -35.68 10.47
N ARG A 24 4.44 -35.62 10.70
CA ARG A 24 5.14 -34.35 10.98
C ARG A 24 5.47 -33.55 9.71
N ALA A 25 5.70 -34.23 8.59
CA ALA A 25 5.92 -33.57 7.31
C ALA A 25 4.63 -32.89 6.82
N ASP A 26 3.50 -33.57 6.98
CA ASP A 26 2.17 -33.08 6.58
C ASP A 26 1.74 -31.85 7.39
N THR A 27 2.02 -31.82 8.70
CA THR A 27 1.73 -30.63 9.51
C THR A 27 2.54 -29.40 9.05
N LYS A 28 3.78 -29.60 8.62
CA LYS A 28 4.66 -28.51 8.17
C LYS A 28 4.17 -27.88 6.87
N SER A 29 3.69 -28.67 5.91
CA SER A 29 3.12 -28.15 4.66
C SER A 29 1.85 -27.35 4.91
N CYS A 30 0.98 -27.80 5.81
CA CYS A 30 -0.24 -27.06 6.18
C CYS A 30 0.08 -25.69 6.81
N VAL A 31 1.00 -25.65 7.77
CA VAL A 31 1.44 -24.38 8.40
C VAL A 31 2.08 -23.46 7.36
N GLN A 32 2.86 -24.01 6.43
CA GLN A 32 3.45 -23.25 5.34
C GLN A 32 2.36 -22.67 4.41
N ALA A 33 1.33 -23.44 4.04
CA ALA A 33 0.23 -22.98 3.21
C ALA A 33 -0.53 -21.82 3.87
N HIS A 34 -0.87 -21.95 5.15
CA HIS A 34 -1.49 -20.87 5.93
C HIS A 34 -0.60 -19.62 6.00
N ALA A 35 0.69 -19.79 6.29
CA ALA A 35 1.64 -18.66 6.32
C ALA A 35 1.82 -18.00 4.94
N SER A 36 1.79 -18.78 3.85
CA SER A 36 1.80 -18.25 2.49
C SER A 36 0.55 -17.43 2.22
N ALA A 37 -0.64 -17.95 2.54
CA ALA A 37 -1.90 -17.23 2.36
C ALA A 37 -1.87 -15.87 3.08
N GLN A 38 -1.39 -15.83 4.33
CA GLN A 38 -1.24 -14.56 5.07
C GLN A 38 -0.28 -13.56 4.41
N ARG A 39 0.78 -14.03 3.73
CA ARG A 39 1.68 -13.14 2.97
C ARG A 39 0.99 -12.57 1.74
N GLU A 40 0.23 -13.41 1.03
CA GLU A 40 -0.54 -13.01 -0.16
C GLU A 40 -1.62 -11.98 0.19
N VAL A 41 -2.34 -12.17 1.31
CA VAL A 41 -3.29 -11.17 1.82
C VAL A 41 -2.62 -9.82 2.07
N LYS A 42 -1.49 -9.80 2.78
CA LYS A 42 -0.74 -8.57 3.07
C LYS A 42 -0.21 -7.88 1.81
N ALA A 43 0.01 -8.65 0.74
CA ALA A 43 0.45 -8.13 -0.54
C ALA A 43 -0.71 -7.67 -1.45
N GLY A 44 -1.97 -7.80 -1.00
CA GLY A 44 -3.15 -7.48 -1.80
C GLY A 44 -3.47 -8.52 -2.88
N ARG A 45 -2.81 -9.68 -2.90
CA ARG A 45 -3.08 -10.78 -3.85
C ARG A 45 -4.12 -11.72 -3.25
N LEU A 46 -5.34 -11.22 -3.13
CA LEU A 46 -6.44 -11.89 -2.44
C LEU A 46 -6.86 -13.17 -3.16
N LYS A 47 -6.86 -13.20 -4.49
CA LYS A 47 -7.21 -14.39 -5.26
C LYS A 47 -6.25 -15.55 -5.02
N GLU A 48 -4.96 -15.28 -4.99
CA GLU A 48 -3.93 -16.28 -4.66
C GLU A 48 -4.07 -16.77 -3.21
N ALA A 49 -4.28 -15.83 -2.27
CA ALA A 49 -4.55 -16.18 -0.88
C ALA A 49 -5.80 -17.07 -0.73
N ALA A 50 -6.86 -16.82 -1.51
CA ALA A 50 -8.07 -17.63 -1.52
C ALA A 50 -7.78 -19.07 -1.93
N GLN A 51 -6.94 -19.28 -2.95
CA GLN A 51 -6.52 -20.61 -3.39
C GLN A 51 -5.73 -21.33 -2.30
N LEU A 52 -4.79 -20.62 -1.64
CA LEU A 52 -3.98 -21.19 -0.56
C LEU A 52 -4.82 -21.57 0.67
N TYR A 53 -5.79 -20.74 1.08
CA TYR A 53 -6.71 -21.09 2.15
C TYR A 53 -7.65 -22.23 1.76
N THR A 54 -8.08 -22.30 0.50
CA THR A 54 -8.88 -23.43 0.00
C THR A 54 -8.09 -24.73 0.08
N ALA A 55 -6.83 -24.72 -0.36
CA ALA A 55 -5.96 -25.89 -0.28
C ALA A 55 -5.76 -26.34 1.17
N CYS A 56 -5.44 -25.41 2.07
CA CYS A 56 -5.29 -25.70 3.51
C CYS A 56 -6.58 -26.25 4.15
N GLY A 57 -7.74 -25.64 3.87
CA GLY A 57 -9.01 -26.01 4.48
C GLY A 57 -9.55 -27.36 3.99
N SER A 58 -9.20 -27.76 2.77
CA SER A 58 -9.67 -29.01 2.14
C SER A 58 -8.73 -30.20 2.30
N ASP A 59 -7.47 -29.99 2.69
CA ASP A 59 -6.49 -31.06 2.87
C ASP A 59 -6.72 -31.83 4.17
N ALA A 60 -7.24 -33.05 4.08
CA ALA A 60 -7.55 -33.91 5.22
C ALA A 60 -6.34 -34.34 6.05
N THR A 61 -5.11 -34.18 5.55
CA THR A 61 -3.88 -34.45 6.31
C THR A 61 -3.59 -33.35 7.34
N CYS A 62 -4.20 -32.17 7.19
CA CYS A 62 -4.05 -31.06 8.11
C CYS A 62 -4.88 -31.24 9.40
N PRO A 63 -4.36 -30.78 10.56
CA PRO A 63 -5.12 -30.76 11.82
C PRO A 63 -6.46 -30.04 11.67
N GLU A 64 -7.49 -30.56 12.35
CA GLU A 64 -8.87 -30.07 12.21
C GLU A 64 -9.02 -28.59 12.56
N GLN A 65 -8.34 -28.13 13.61
CA GLN A 65 -8.34 -26.73 14.01
C GLN A 65 -7.76 -25.82 12.91
N LEU A 66 -6.67 -26.22 12.26
CA LEU A 66 -6.05 -25.43 11.18
C LEU A 66 -6.94 -25.38 9.93
N ARG A 67 -7.60 -26.50 9.60
CA ARG A 67 -8.57 -26.54 8.49
C ARG A 67 -9.76 -25.61 8.74
N SER A 68 -10.24 -25.59 9.99
CA SER A 68 -11.32 -24.68 10.42
C SER A 68 -10.92 -23.22 10.28
N GLU A 69 -9.74 -22.83 10.80
CA GLU A 69 -9.20 -21.47 10.66
C GLU A 69 -9.02 -21.06 9.18
N CYS A 70 -8.46 -21.94 8.36
CA CYS A 70 -8.31 -21.70 6.92
C CYS A 70 -9.67 -21.48 6.23
N THR A 71 -10.72 -22.20 6.64
CA THR A 71 -12.07 -22.05 6.10
C THR A 71 -12.71 -20.72 6.53
N GLU A 72 -12.56 -20.33 7.80
CA GLU A 72 -13.07 -19.05 8.31
C GLU A 72 -12.40 -17.85 7.61
N LEU A 73 -11.08 -17.89 7.47
CA LEU A 73 -10.31 -16.85 6.80
C LEU A 73 -10.67 -16.75 5.31
N LEU A 74 -10.91 -17.88 4.64
CA LEU A 74 -11.37 -17.90 3.24
C LEU A 74 -12.72 -17.17 3.08
N GLU A 75 -13.66 -17.38 3.99
CA GLU A 75 -14.97 -16.73 3.93
C GLU A 75 -14.89 -15.22 4.15
N THR A 76 -14.01 -14.78 5.06
CA THR A 76 -13.73 -13.34 5.23
C THR A 76 -13.08 -12.76 3.98
N LEU A 77 -12.08 -13.45 3.45
CA LEU A 77 -11.35 -13.01 2.26
C LEU A 77 -12.27 -12.89 1.04
N ARG A 78 -13.15 -13.86 0.79
CA ARG A 78 -14.10 -13.85 -0.33
C ARG A 78 -15.01 -12.62 -0.31
N ARG A 79 -15.36 -12.09 0.87
CA ARG A 79 -16.13 -10.84 1.00
C ARG A 79 -15.30 -9.62 0.61
N ASN A 80 -13.99 -9.68 0.79
CA ASN A 80 -13.06 -8.60 0.48
C ASN A 80 -12.49 -8.62 -0.93
N VAL A 81 -12.56 -9.75 -1.65
CA VAL A 81 -12.17 -9.81 -3.08
C VAL A 81 -13.10 -8.91 -3.90
N PRO A 82 -12.63 -7.86 -4.58
CA PRO A 82 -13.48 -7.00 -5.38
C PRO A 82 -14.01 -7.68 -6.64
N THR A 83 -15.16 -7.21 -7.12
CA THR A 83 -15.75 -7.67 -8.39
C THR A 83 -16.10 -6.50 -9.29
N VAL A 84 -15.74 -6.62 -10.57
CA VAL A 84 -15.94 -5.60 -11.59
C VAL A 84 -16.78 -6.17 -12.74
N ILE A 85 -17.78 -5.44 -13.18
CA ILE A 85 -18.59 -5.76 -14.35
C ILE A 85 -18.16 -4.80 -15.47
N PHE A 86 -17.71 -5.35 -16.59
CA PHE A 86 -17.29 -4.57 -17.74
C PHE A 86 -18.43 -4.40 -18.74
N SER A 87 -18.60 -3.18 -19.25
CA SER A 87 -19.55 -2.84 -20.33
C SER A 87 -18.84 -1.92 -21.32
N VAL A 88 -19.05 -2.17 -22.61
CA VAL A 88 -18.62 -1.27 -23.68
C VAL A 88 -19.85 -0.92 -24.47
N VAL A 89 -20.08 0.37 -24.67
CA VAL A 89 -21.15 0.86 -25.53
C VAL A 89 -20.58 1.62 -26.71
N ASP A 90 -21.14 1.37 -27.88
CA ASP A 90 -20.73 2.01 -29.12
C ASP A 90 -21.27 3.45 -29.22
N LYS A 91 -21.01 4.09 -30.37
CA LYS A 91 -21.47 5.46 -30.66
C LYS A 91 -23.00 5.59 -30.74
N ALA A 92 -23.69 4.51 -31.06
CA ALA A 92 -25.14 4.45 -31.11
C ALA A 92 -25.77 4.17 -29.72
N GLY A 93 -24.94 3.95 -28.69
CA GLY A 93 -25.37 3.62 -27.34
C GLY A 93 -25.77 2.15 -27.16
N VAL A 94 -25.33 1.27 -28.06
CA VAL A 94 -25.61 -0.16 -28.03
C VAL A 94 -24.47 -0.91 -27.34
N ASP A 95 -24.81 -1.86 -26.48
CA ASP A 95 -23.83 -2.74 -25.84
C ASP A 95 -23.07 -3.56 -26.89
N THR A 96 -21.75 -3.58 -26.76
CA THR A 96 -20.84 -4.34 -27.62
C THR A 96 -20.32 -5.56 -26.86
N PRO A 97 -20.89 -6.76 -27.05
CA PRO A 97 -20.53 -7.93 -26.25
C PRO A 97 -19.23 -8.62 -26.72
N THR A 98 -18.81 -8.40 -27.97
CA THR A 98 -17.59 -9.02 -28.53
C THR A 98 -16.38 -8.11 -28.27
N VAL A 99 -15.87 -8.17 -27.03
CA VAL A 99 -14.72 -7.37 -26.57
C VAL A 99 -13.80 -8.21 -25.71
N LYS A 100 -12.50 -8.12 -25.94
CA LYS A 100 -11.48 -8.68 -25.05
C LYS A 100 -11.02 -7.62 -24.07
N VAL A 101 -11.05 -7.93 -22.79
CA VAL A 101 -10.62 -7.02 -21.73
C VAL A 101 -9.30 -7.50 -21.16
N TYR A 102 -8.29 -6.66 -21.21
CA TYR A 102 -6.99 -6.86 -20.58
C TYR A 102 -6.85 -5.89 -19.41
N GLY A 103 -6.13 -6.31 -18.37
CA GLY A 103 -5.74 -5.45 -17.26
C GLY A 103 -4.28 -5.72 -16.92
N ASN A 104 -3.43 -4.70 -17.04
CA ASN A 104 -1.98 -4.86 -16.85
C ASN A 104 -1.41 -6.03 -17.68
N ASP A 105 -1.81 -6.10 -18.96
CA ASP A 105 -1.45 -7.12 -19.95
C ASP A 105 -1.98 -8.55 -19.70
N GLN A 106 -2.72 -8.79 -18.63
CA GLN A 106 -3.41 -10.06 -18.38
C GLN A 106 -4.82 -10.03 -18.99
N LEU A 107 -5.21 -11.08 -19.73
CA LEU A 107 -6.58 -11.24 -20.20
C LEU A 107 -7.51 -11.47 -19.00
N LEU A 108 -8.47 -10.57 -18.81
CA LEU A 108 -9.47 -10.60 -17.74
C LEU A 108 -10.80 -11.19 -18.22
N SER A 109 -11.20 -10.88 -19.46
CA SER A 109 -12.43 -11.42 -20.08
C SER A 109 -12.29 -11.54 -21.58
N ASP A 110 -12.87 -12.59 -22.16
CA ASP A 110 -13.01 -12.80 -23.61
C ASP A 110 -14.52 -12.80 -23.93
N GLY A 111 -15.05 -11.60 -24.19
CA GLY A 111 -16.48 -11.33 -24.27
C GLY A 111 -17.05 -10.63 -23.02
N LEU A 112 -18.11 -9.85 -23.23
CA LEU A 112 -18.86 -9.15 -22.19
C LEU A 112 -20.27 -9.72 -22.12
N ASP A 113 -20.49 -10.57 -21.13
CA ASP A 113 -21.76 -11.26 -20.89
C ASP A 113 -22.51 -10.74 -19.65
N GLY A 114 -22.00 -9.65 -19.05
CA GLY A 114 -22.55 -9.02 -17.86
C GLY A 114 -22.18 -9.71 -16.54
N ARG A 115 -21.35 -10.77 -16.55
CA ARG A 115 -20.86 -11.38 -15.32
C ARG A 115 -19.78 -10.53 -14.66
N ALA A 116 -19.73 -10.59 -13.34
CA ALA A 116 -18.70 -9.91 -12.57
C ALA A 116 -17.39 -10.71 -12.60
N VAL A 117 -16.28 -10.01 -12.82
CA VAL A 117 -14.93 -10.55 -12.81
C VAL A 117 -14.28 -10.26 -11.47
N GLU A 118 -13.74 -11.28 -10.82
CA GLU A 118 -12.97 -11.14 -9.59
C GLU A 118 -11.55 -10.65 -9.89
N LEU A 119 -11.16 -9.54 -9.26
CA LEU A 119 -9.85 -8.91 -9.40
C LEU A 119 -9.20 -8.76 -8.03
N ASP A 120 -7.88 -8.61 -8.01
CA ASP A 120 -7.17 -8.20 -6.81
C ASP A 120 -7.26 -6.66 -6.65
N PRO A 121 -7.23 -6.12 -5.43
CA PRO A 121 -7.16 -4.67 -5.22
C PRO A 121 -5.88 -4.09 -5.81
N GLY A 122 -5.98 -2.92 -6.44
CA GLY A 122 -4.84 -2.26 -7.05
C GLY A 122 -5.20 -1.33 -8.19
N LYS A 123 -4.16 -0.81 -8.86
CA LYS A 123 -4.30 -0.01 -10.08
C LYS A 123 -4.34 -0.95 -11.28
N TYR A 124 -5.28 -0.70 -12.19
CA TYR A 124 -5.41 -1.41 -13.44
C TYR A 124 -5.43 -0.41 -14.59
N HIS A 125 -4.54 -0.65 -15.55
CA HIS A 125 -4.62 -0.11 -16.90
C HIS A 125 -5.44 -1.10 -17.72
N LEU A 126 -6.73 -0.80 -17.88
CA LEU A 126 -7.62 -1.65 -18.66
C LEU A 126 -7.47 -1.34 -20.14
N ARG A 127 -7.52 -2.37 -20.97
CA ARG A 127 -7.52 -2.27 -22.43
C ARG A 127 -8.61 -3.16 -23.00
N PHE A 128 -9.51 -2.58 -23.76
CA PHE A 128 -10.68 -3.20 -24.36
C PHE A 128 -10.44 -3.29 -25.86
N VAL A 129 -10.26 -4.50 -26.38
CA VAL A 129 -10.03 -4.75 -27.81
C VAL A 129 -11.34 -5.19 -28.43
N LEU A 130 -11.88 -4.36 -29.33
CA LEU A 130 -13.13 -4.62 -30.04
C LEU A 130 -12.89 -5.59 -31.21
N ALA A 131 -13.98 -6.13 -31.77
CA ALA A 131 -13.94 -7.07 -32.88
C ALA A 131 -13.30 -6.48 -34.17
N ASP A 132 -13.37 -5.18 -34.36
CA ASP A 132 -12.77 -4.46 -35.49
C ASP A 132 -11.27 -4.15 -35.29
N GLY A 133 -10.71 -4.52 -34.13
CA GLY A 133 -9.32 -4.25 -33.76
C GLY A 133 -9.08 -2.88 -33.14
N SER A 134 -10.12 -2.05 -32.97
CA SER A 134 -10.00 -0.80 -32.21
C SER A 134 -9.79 -1.09 -30.73
N GLU A 135 -9.04 -0.22 -30.07
CA GLU A 135 -8.71 -0.34 -28.65
C GLU A 135 -9.27 0.84 -27.87
N LEU A 136 -9.92 0.54 -26.76
CA LEU A 136 -10.30 1.48 -25.72
C LEU A 136 -9.46 1.17 -24.46
N SER A 137 -9.31 2.13 -23.57
CA SER A 137 -8.52 2.04 -22.35
C SER A 137 -9.24 2.63 -21.14
N SER A 138 -8.83 2.28 -19.94
CA SER A 138 -9.39 2.92 -18.76
C SER A 138 -8.49 2.69 -17.57
N ASP A 139 -8.10 3.77 -16.92
CA ASP A 139 -7.36 3.67 -15.67
C ASP A 139 -8.32 3.65 -14.50
N ILE A 140 -8.31 2.54 -13.76
CA ILE A 140 -9.13 2.39 -12.56
C ILE A 140 -8.28 1.97 -11.37
N VAL A 141 -8.71 2.39 -10.19
CA VAL A 141 -8.28 1.79 -8.93
C VAL A 141 -9.38 0.86 -8.47
N VAL A 142 -9.09 -0.43 -8.39
CA VAL A 142 -9.97 -1.46 -7.82
C VAL A 142 -9.73 -1.48 -6.31
N ARG A 143 -10.77 -1.23 -5.53
CA ARG A 143 -10.68 -1.15 -4.06
C ARG A 143 -11.08 -2.46 -3.41
N GLU A 144 -10.45 -2.80 -2.30
CA GLU A 144 -10.85 -3.96 -1.50
C GLU A 144 -12.33 -3.86 -1.10
N ALA A 145 -13.03 -4.99 -1.09
CA ALA A 145 -14.46 -5.16 -0.79
C ALA A 145 -15.43 -4.41 -1.72
N GLU A 146 -14.96 -3.78 -2.80
CA GLU A 146 -15.82 -3.14 -3.80
C GLU A 146 -16.45 -4.20 -4.71
N LYS A 147 -17.75 -4.47 -4.52
CA LYS A 147 -18.50 -5.50 -5.25
C LYS A 147 -19.32 -4.91 -6.38
N ASN A 148 -19.37 -5.63 -7.49
CA ASN A 148 -20.21 -5.39 -8.67
C ASN A 148 -20.05 -3.98 -9.23
N ARG A 149 -18.83 -3.44 -9.18
CA ARG A 149 -18.56 -2.12 -9.75
C ARG A 149 -18.72 -2.18 -11.27
N LEU A 150 -19.61 -1.38 -11.82
CA LEU A 150 -19.74 -1.21 -13.26
C LEU A 150 -18.60 -0.31 -13.78
N VAL A 151 -17.81 -0.84 -14.71
CA VAL A 151 -16.84 -0.08 -15.51
C VAL A 151 -17.37 -0.07 -16.93
N GLN A 152 -18.06 1.02 -17.26
CA GLN A 152 -18.59 1.25 -18.60
C GLN A 152 -17.68 2.21 -19.36
N VAL A 153 -17.24 1.79 -20.54
CA VAL A 153 -16.47 2.61 -21.48
C VAL A 153 -17.30 2.91 -22.72
N ARG A 154 -17.23 4.15 -23.17
CA ARG A 154 -17.89 4.63 -24.40
C ARG A 154 -16.84 4.85 -25.48
N ALA A 155 -17.07 4.33 -26.67
CA ALA A 155 -16.14 4.45 -27.79
C ALA A 155 -15.77 5.91 -28.18
N GLU A 156 -16.61 6.90 -27.85
CA GLU A 156 -16.32 8.33 -28.11
C GLU A 156 -15.38 8.97 -27.07
N GLN A 157 -15.27 8.40 -25.87
CA GLN A 157 -14.70 9.08 -24.69
C GLN A 157 -13.19 8.83 -24.51
N GLU A 158 -12.60 7.97 -25.34
CA GLU A 158 -11.23 7.47 -25.22
C GLU A 158 -10.18 8.27 -25.99
N ALA A 159 -10.56 9.05 -27.00
CA ALA A 159 -9.60 9.74 -27.87
C ALA A 159 -8.78 10.86 -27.16
N LYS A 160 -8.78 10.93 -25.82
CA LYS A 160 -8.12 11.97 -25.04
C LYS A 160 -7.42 11.45 -23.79
N VAL A 161 -6.60 10.42 -23.91
CA VAL A 161 -5.50 10.19 -22.97
C VAL A 161 -4.24 9.81 -23.77
N GLU A 162 -3.71 10.78 -24.53
CA GLU A 162 -2.36 10.71 -25.08
C GLU A 162 -1.52 11.84 -24.46
N ALA A 163 -0.25 11.52 -24.19
CA ALA A 163 0.70 12.22 -23.35
C ALA A 163 0.92 13.71 -23.71
N PRO A 164 1.49 14.53 -22.79
CA PRO A 164 1.73 15.95 -23.03
C PRO A 164 2.73 16.20 -24.17
N ALA A 165 2.21 16.52 -25.36
CA ALA A 165 2.95 17.18 -26.42
C ALA A 165 2.67 18.68 -26.37
N GLU A 166 3.76 19.43 -26.32
CA GLU A 166 4.00 20.86 -26.52
C GLU A 166 2.82 21.85 -26.73
N ALA A 167 2.96 22.98 -26.04
CA ALA A 167 2.15 24.18 -26.15
C ALA A 167 1.94 24.68 -27.60
N PRO A 168 0.86 25.45 -27.82
CA PRO A 168 1.11 26.83 -28.23
C PRO A 168 0.43 27.87 -27.34
N LYS A 169 1.16 28.97 -27.20
CA LYS A 169 0.80 30.25 -26.58
C LYS A 169 -0.50 30.81 -27.16
N SER A 170 -1.43 31.20 -26.28
CA SER A 170 -1.92 32.59 -26.15
C SER A 170 -3.12 32.61 -25.21
N ALA A 171 -2.92 33.15 -24.01
CA ALA A 171 -4.00 33.66 -23.19
C ALA A 171 -3.55 35.00 -22.60
N THR A 172 -4.36 36.02 -22.85
CA THR A 172 -4.34 37.38 -22.33
C THR A 172 -4.08 37.42 -20.80
N PRO A 173 -3.35 38.41 -20.25
CA PRO A 173 -3.01 38.44 -18.83
C PRO A 173 -4.24 38.70 -17.95
N ALA A 174 -4.49 37.79 -17.00
CA ALA A 174 -5.37 38.06 -15.86
C ALA A 174 -4.66 38.99 -14.84
N PRO A 175 -5.39 39.79 -14.04
CA PRO A 175 -4.80 40.76 -13.12
C PRO A 175 -3.98 40.05 -12.02
N PRO A 176 -2.88 40.64 -11.53
CA PRO A 176 -2.03 40.00 -10.54
C PRO A 176 -2.78 39.84 -9.19
N PRO A 177 -2.69 38.67 -8.53
CA PRO A 177 -3.22 38.50 -7.19
C PRO A 177 -2.43 39.37 -6.19
N ALA A 178 -3.16 40.02 -5.28
CA ALA A 178 -2.58 40.89 -4.26
C ALA A 178 -1.51 40.16 -3.41
N PRO A 179 -0.43 40.85 -2.99
CA PRO A 179 0.64 40.23 -2.24
C PRO A 179 0.18 39.89 -0.81
N SER A 180 0.11 38.60 -0.47
CA SER A 180 -0.03 38.18 0.92
C SER A 180 1.32 38.35 1.63
N SER A 181 1.34 39.23 2.64
CA SER A 181 2.45 39.36 3.57
C SER A 181 2.48 38.12 4.47
N SER A 182 3.42 37.23 4.25
CA SER A 182 3.76 36.18 5.22
C SER A 182 5.20 36.42 5.66
N GLY A 183 5.37 36.76 6.94
CA GLY A 183 6.64 36.51 7.65
C GLY A 183 6.85 35.00 7.82
N PRO A 184 7.93 34.55 8.51
CA PRO A 184 8.24 33.14 8.61
C PRO A 184 7.01 32.37 9.11
N PRO A 185 6.53 31.35 8.37
CA PRO A 185 5.18 30.85 8.54
C PRO A 185 5.07 30.12 9.87
N VAL A 186 3.94 30.31 10.57
CA VAL A 186 3.53 29.54 11.77
C VAL A 186 3.76 28.03 11.59
N ALA A 187 3.65 27.54 10.36
CA ALA A 187 3.96 26.16 9.97
C ALA A 187 5.39 25.70 10.31
N ALA A 188 6.40 26.57 10.22
CA ALA A 188 7.79 26.23 10.57
C ALA A 188 7.96 26.03 12.10
N TRP A 189 7.28 26.87 12.90
CA TRP A 189 7.25 26.73 14.36
C TRP A 189 6.49 25.50 14.81
N VAL A 190 5.34 25.20 14.17
CA VAL A 190 4.57 23.97 14.43
C VAL A 190 5.39 22.73 14.07
N ALA A 191 6.03 22.70 12.91
CA ALA A 191 6.87 21.56 12.49
C ALA A 191 8.05 21.32 13.44
N THR A 192 8.68 22.39 13.94
CA THR A 192 9.75 22.31 14.94
C THR A 192 9.23 21.74 16.27
N GLY A 193 8.06 22.19 16.74
CA GLY A 193 7.43 21.66 17.95
C GLY A 193 7.11 20.17 17.87
N VAL A 194 6.57 19.72 16.73
CA VAL A 194 6.26 18.30 16.47
C VAL A 194 7.55 17.46 16.42
N ALA A 195 8.63 17.97 15.83
CA ALA A 195 9.92 17.28 15.81
C ALA A 195 10.49 17.05 17.22
N VAL A 196 10.48 18.07 18.07
CA VAL A 196 10.97 17.96 19.46
C VAL A 196 10.14 16.99 20.28
N ALA A 197 8.80 17.05 20.15
CA ALA A 197 7.92 16.11 20.84
C ALA A 197 8.17 14.65 20.41
N GLY A 198 8.27 14.39 19.11
CA GLY A 198 8.54 13.05 18.57
C GLY A 198 9.88 12.47 19.04
N LEU A 199 10.96 13.27 19.01
CA LEU A 199 12.28 12.85 19.48
C LEU A 199 12.31 12.62 21.01
N GLY A 200 11.61 13.46 21.79
CA GLY A 200 11.50 13.28 23.24
C GLY A 200 10.75 12.00 23.64
N THR A 201 9.66 11.68 22.93
CA THR A 201 8.93 10.42 23.12
C THR A 201 9.81 9.23 22.74
N PHE A 202 10.48 9.25 21.58
CA PHE A 202 11.40 8.19 21.16
C PHE A 202 12.48 7.93 22.21
N ALA A 203 13.19 8.98 22.67
CA ALA A 203 14.27 8.83 23.63
C ALA A 203 13.79 8.17 24.95
N THR A 204 12.63 8.57 25.44
CA THR A 204 12.04 8.00 26.67
C THR A 204 11.74 6.50 26.50
N PHE A 205 11.03 6.14 25.44
CA PHE A 205 10.64 4.75 25.20
C PHE A 205 11.81 3.86 24.79
N ALA A 206 12.83 4.39 24.11
CA ALA A 206 14.06 3.66 23.79
C ALA A 206 14.85 3.27 25.06
N VAL A 207 14.96 4.19 26.03
CA VAL A 207 15.64 3.91 27.30
C VAL A 207 14.88 2.89 28.13
N LEU A 208 13.55 3.01 28.22
CA LEU A 208 12.72 2.03 28.94
C LEU A 208 12.75 0.65 28.27
N GLY A 209 12.70 0.60 26.94
CA GLY A 209 12.76 -0.66 26.18
C GLY A 209 14.10 -1.40 26.35
N ASN A 210 15.21 -0.67 26.52
CA ASN A 210 16.51 -1.31 26.73
C ASN A 210 16.62 -2.00 28.11
N LYS A 211 15.96 -1.47 29.14
CA LYS A 211 15.90 -2.10 30.48
C LYS A 211 15.11 -3.40 30.46
N ASP A 212 13.94 -3.37 29.82
CA ASP A 212 13.11 -4.57 29.67
C ASP A 212 13.81 -5.63 28.80
N LYS A 213 14.59 -5.22 27.79
CA LYS A 213 15.39 -6.13 26.95
C LYS A 213 16.49 -6.84 27.73
N GLN A 214 17.10 -6.20 28.74
CA GLN A 214 18.09 -6.85 29.61
C GLN A 214 17.42 -7.91 30.48
N ALA A 215 16.28 -7.60 31.09
CA ALA A 215 15.49 -8.56 31.87
C ALA A 215 15.11 -9.81 31.05
N LEU A 216 14.75 -9.64 29.76
CA LEU A 216 14.45 -10.77 28.87
C LEU A 216 15.67 -11.57 28.39
N ASN A 217 16.88 -11.00 28.47
CA ASN A 217 18.11 -11.71 28.09
C ASN A 217 18.61 -12.60 29.25
N ASP A 218 18.38 -12.20 30.49
CA ASP A 218 18.80 -12.93 31.70
C ASP A 218 18.06 -14.27 31.88
N CYS A 219 16.98 -14.46 31.12
CA CYS A 219 16.03 -15.56 31.26
C CYS A 219 16.07 -16.59 30.10
N LYS A 220 16.98 -16.42 29.13
CA LYS A 220 17.17 -17.40 28.04
C LYS A 220 17.74 -18.73 28.57
N PRO A 221 17.31 -19.91 28.05
CA PRO A 221 16.54 -20.12 26.81
C PRO A 221 15.02 -20.33 26.98
N SER A 222 14.49 -20.39 28.21
CA SER A 222 13.06 -20.65 28.45
C SER A 222 12.54 -19.80 29.59
N CYS A 223 11.70 -18.82 29.25
CA CYS A 223 11.14 -17.87 30.22
C CYS A 223 9.78 -18.26 30.77
N PRO A 224 9.53 -17.99 32.07
CA PRO A 224 8.28 -18.32 32.74
C PRO A 224 7.13 -17.42 32.27
N GLU A 225 5.90 -17.91 32.43
CA GLU A 225 4.65 -17.25 32.04
C GLU A 225 4.48 -15.84 32.65
N SER A 226 5.09 -15.57 33.80
CA SER A 226 5.06 -14.28 34.49
C SER A 226 5.72 -13.14 33.71
N GLU A 227 6.54 -13.43 32.69
CA GLU A 227 7.25 -12.42 31.89
C GLU A 227 6.59 -12.18 30.51
N ARG A 228 5.48 -12.86 30.19
CA ARG A 228 4.71 -12.61 28.96
C ARG A 228 4.23 -11.16 28.86
N SER A 229 3.77 -10.58 29.97
CA SER A 229 3.33 -9.18 30.05
C SER A 229 4.47 -8.19 29.77
N THR A 230 5.69 -8.50 30.22
CA THR A 230 6.90 -7.72 29.92
C THR A 230 7.29 -7.81 28.44
N ARG A 231 7.13 -8.98 27.82
CA ARG A 231 7.37 -9.20 26.38
C ARG A 231 6.40 -8.41 25.50
N ASP A 232 5.12 -8.37 25.85
CA ASP A 232 4.11 -7.64 25.08
C ASP A 232 4.21 -6.12 25.31
N GLY A 233 4.56 -5.71 26.53
CA GLY A 233 4.92 -4.33 26.85
C GLY A 233 6.13 -3.85 26.02
N LEU A 234 7.14 -4.71 25.85
CA LEU A 234 8.31 -4.44 25.02
C LEU A 234 7.98 -4.16 23.55
N LYS A 235 7.18 -5.04 22.92
CA LYS A 235 6.76 -4.83 21.52
C LYS A 235 6.02 -3.52 21.34
N THR A 236 5.12 -3.21 22.28
CA THR A 236 4.33 -1.98 22.25
C THR A 236 5.22 -0.74 22.43
N LYS A 237 6.17 -0.76 23.36
CA LYS A 237 7.12 0.34 23.60
C LYS A 237 8.03 0.59 22.39
N PHE A 238 8.57 -0.46 21.78
CA PHE A 238 9.40 -0.33 20.58
C PHE A 238 8.60 0.17 19.37
N LEU A 239 7.34 -0.28 19.21
CA LEU A 239 6.47 0.21 18.15
C LEU A 239 6.15 1.71 18.31
N VAL A 240 5.87 2.18 19.53
CA VAL A 240 5.66 3.61 19.82
C VAL A 240 6.93 4.42 19.59
N ALA A 241 8.10 3.87 19.97
CA ALA A 241 9.39 4.50 19.71
C ALA A 241 9.63 4.67 18.20
N ASP A 242 9.45 3.62 17.40
CA ASP A 242 9.69 3.66 15.95
C ASP A 242 8.76 4.65 15.23
N ILE A 243 7.49 4.72 15.63
CA ILE A 243 6.54 5.73 15.11
C ILE A 243 6.99 7.14 15.49
N GLY A 244 7.37 7.36 16.76
CA GLY A 244 7.85 8.66 17.24
C GLY A 244 9.11 9.13 16.51
N LEU A 245 10.04 8.22 16.24
CA LEU A 245 11.26 8.50 15.48
C LEU A 245 10.96 8.85 14.02
N GLY A 246 10.10 8.09 13.36
CA GLY A 246 9.72 8.32 11.97
C GLY A 246 9.03 9.69 11.78
N VAL A 247 8.05 10.00 12.62
CA VAL A 247 7.33 11.28 12.58
C VAL A 247 8.25 12.45 12.95
N GLY A 248 9.08 12.28 13.98
CA GLY A 248 10.05 13.30 14.41
C GLY A 248 11.07 13.63 13.33
N ALA A 249 11.65 12.61 12.68
CA ALA A 249 12.62 12.78 11.60
C ALA A 249 11.99 13.45 10.36
N ALA A 250 10.82 13.00 9.93
CA ALA A 250 10.11 13.59 8.79
C ALA A 250 9.76 15.07 9.04
N SER A 251 9.32 15.39 10.27
CA SER A 251 8.99 16.76 10.66
C SER A 251 10.22 17.66 10.73
N ALA A 252 11.36 17.16 11.20
CA ALA A 252 12.62 17.89 11.22
C ALA A 252 13.14 18.22 9.81
N VAL A 253 13.03 17.26 8.87
CA VAL A 253 13.37 17.48 7.46
C VAL A 253 12.47 18.56 6.85
N LEU A 254 11.15 18.47 7.06
CA LEU A 254 10.21 19.46 6.54
C LEU A 254 10.45 20.86 7.13
N ALA A 255 10.70 20.96 8.44
CA ALA A 255 11.03 22.23 9.09
C ALA A 255 12.29 22.86 8.48
N THR A 256 13.33 22.05 8.23
CA THR A 256 14.58 22.50 7.61
C THR A 256 14.35 23.03 6.19
N VAL A 257 13.58 22.32 5.37
CA VAL A 257 13.23 22.75 4.01
C VAL A 257 12.44 24.06 4.01
N LEU A 258 11.45 24.18 4.90
CA LEU A 258 10.64 25.40 5.02
C LEU A 258 11.48 26.59 5.49
N PHE A 259 12.44 26.39 6.39
CA PHE A 259 13.31 27.46 6.87
C PHE A 259 14.26 27.98 5.77
N ILE A 260 14.86 27.08 5.00
CA ILE A 260 15.77 27.43 3.89
C ILE A 260 15.02 28.12 2.74
N THR A 261 13.85 27.61 2.37
CA THR A 261 13.05 28.19 1.26
C THR A 261 12.33 29.49 1.67
N GLY A 262 12.05 29.68 2.96
CA GLY A 262 11.54 30.93 3.51
C GLY A 262 12.58 32.06 3.45
N ALA A 263 13.81 31.79 3.89
CA ALA A 263 14.90 32.78 3.91
C ALA A 263 15.23 33.36 2.52
N SER A 264 15.12 32.53 1.46
CA SER A 264 15.35 32.97 0.06
C SER A 264 14.30 33.97 -0.45
N ARG A 265 13.11 34.01 0.16
CA ARG A 265 12.04 34.94 -0.23
C ARG A 265 12.17 36.30 0.46
N ASP A 266 12.83 36.35 1.62
CA ASP A 266 13.07 37.59 2.34
C ASP A 266 14.19 38.42 1.68
N GLU A 267 15.25 37.78 1.18
CA GLU A 267 16.34 38.45 0.45
C GLU A 267 15.89 39.06 -0.89
N ALA A 268 14.98 38.38 -1.59
CA ALA A 268 14.36 38.88 -2.82
C ALA A 268 13.40 40.05 -2.58
N LYS A 269 12.74 40.11 -1.42
CA LYS A 269 11.84 41.21 -1.03
C LYS A 269 12.60 42.46 -0.59
N ASP A 270 13.75 42.32 0.08
CA ASP A 270 14.56 43.49 0.46
C ASP A 270 15.21 44.15 -0.76
N THR A 271 15.62 43.37 -1.76
CA THR A 271 16.13 43.90 -3.03
C THR A 271 15.03 44.61 -3.84
N ALA A 272 13.80 44.08 -3.85
CA ALA A 272 12.66 44.68 -4.53
C ALA A 272 12.13 45.95 -3.83
N ARG A 273 12.33 46.10 -2.52
CA ARG A 273 11.93 47.30 -1.76
C ARG A 273 12.89 48.49 -1.96
N GLY A 274 14.10 48.24 -2.49
CA GLY A 274 15.10 49.27 -2.77
C GLY A 274 14.94 50.03 -4.10
N VAL A 275 14.12 49.54 -5.04
CA VAL A 275 13.97 50.17 -6.36
C VAL A 275 12.76 51.11 -6.37
N ARG A 276 13.01 52.42 -6.21
CA ARG A 276 12.01 53.49 -6.38
C ARG A 276 11.61 53.57 -7.85
N GLY A 277 10.39 53.14 -8.19
CA GLY A 277 9.85 53.21 -9.55
C GLY A 277 9.51 54.63 -9.96
N PHE A 278 9.84 55.00 -11.20
CA PHE A 278 9.34 56.19 -11.88
C PHE A 278 8.20 55.77 -12.81
N ASP A 279 7.02 56.39 -12.68
CA ASP A 279 5.94 56.21 -13.66
C ASP A 279 5.96 57.39 -14.65
N VAL A 280 6.07 57.06 -15.94
CA VAL A 280 5.95 58.00 -17.05
C VAL A 280 4.58 57.78 -17.67
N ALA A 281 3.71 58.80 -17.60
CA ALA A 281 2.42 58.76 -18.27
C ALA A 281 2.45 59.71 -19.48
N SER A 282 2.22 59.17 -20.67
CA SER A 282 2.09 59.94 -21.91
C SER A 282 0.62 60.19 -22.24
N SER A 283 0.23 61.47 -22.30
CA SER A 283 -1.08 61.94 -22.76
C SER A 283 -0.93 62.62 -24.14
N PRO A 284 -1.98 62.65 -24.99
CA PRO A 284 -1.92 63.35 -26.28
C PRO A 284 -1.56 64.85 -26.21
N GLN A 285 -1.53 65.47 -25.01
CA GLN A 285 -1.11 66.85 -24.80
C GLN A 285 0.30 67.00 -24.20
N GLY A 286 1.05 65.90 -24.01
CA GLY A 286 2.41 65.88 -23.47
C GLY A 286 2.65 64.76 -22.45
N ALA A 287 3.91 64.45 -22.19
CA ALA A 287 4.31 63.46 -21.18
C ALA A 287 4.65 64.15 -19.85
N SER A 288 4.11 63.63 -18.75
CA SER A 288 4.47 64.07 -17.40
C SER A 288 5.08 62.91 -16.61
N LEU A 289 6.04 63.25 -15.76
CA LEU A 289 6.81 62.30 -14.97
C LEU A 289 6.52 62.58 -13.49
N LEU A 290 5.86 61.62 -12.82
CA LEU A 290 5.43 61.79 -11.44
C LEU A 290 6.27 60.90 -10.53
N LEU A 291 7.03 61.54 -9.65
CA LEU A 291 7.79 60.88 -8.59
C LEU A 291 6.89 60.71 -7.36
N ARG A 292 6.60 59.47 -7.00
CA ARG A 292 5.81 59.16 -5.80
C ARG A 292 6.74 58.70 -4.68
N GLY A 293 6.86 59.50 -3.63
CA GLY A 293 7.56 59.16 -2.40
C GLY A 293 6.67 59.38 -1.18
N SER A 294 6.68 58.47 -0.22
CA SER A 294 6.14 58.69 1.13
C SER A 294 7.30 58.99 2.06
N PHE A 295 7.27 60.15 2.73
CA PHE A 295 8.17 60.48 3.85
C PHE A 295 7.78 59.69 5.09
#